data_AF-A0A7Z9LYV3-F1
#
_entry.id   AF-A0A7Z9LYV3-F1
#
_cell.length_a   1.000
_cell.length_b   1.000
_cell.length_c   1.000
_cell.angle_alpha   90.00
_cell.angle_beta   90.00
_cell.angle_gamma   90.00
#
_symmetry.space_group_name_H-M   'P 1'
#
loop_
_entity.id
_entity.type
_entity.pdbx_description
1 polymer ?
#
loop_
_entity_poly.entity_id
_entity_poly.type
_entity_poly.pdbx_seq_one_letter_code
_entity_poly.pdbx_strand_id
1 'polypeptide(L)'
;MNINRFFPAIVITGLLLVGINSFVSLIAQPKSIVTVADVRYQGNSRCYRCHEQPSQFDRNTGVTSFIELTEAKDWTTKDKHGSALINITDTPLGKQMLTRLKIDAAEIEHQAQCTSCHSNQHWVEKHDDYAGLPDNIIGRESGVTCESCHGPSTQWDLEHSDSRWRLIDPLVKAQHGMTDLRNPVVRAETCFSCHIGNAEQEKVVTHEMYAAGHPPLPSVELDAFIDQMPAHWHSINNKQDFV
;
A
#
# COMPACT_ATOMS: atom_id res chain seq x y z
N MET A 1 -30.06 50.50 93.54
CA MET A 1 -29.12 49.79 94.41
C MET A 1 -28.27 48.88 93.52
N ASN A 2 -26.94 49.12 93.45
CA ASN A 2 -25.83 48.33 92.85
C ASN A 2 -26.06 47.61 91.50
N ILE A 3 -25.48 48.06 90.38
CA ILE A 3 -24.06 47.88 89.96
C ILE A 3 -23.66 46.38 89.97
N ASN A 4 -23.54 45.70 88.83
CA ASN A 4 -22.35 45.70 87.96
C ASN A 4 -22.50 44.73 86.76
N ARG A 5 -21.85 45.12 85.66
CA ARG A 5 -21.71 44.41 84.38
C ARG A 5 -20.78 43.20 84.52
N PHE A 6 -21.02 42.12 83.77
CA PHE A 6 -19.95 41.25 83.26
C PHE A 6 -20.41 40.52 81.97
N PHE A 7 -19.61 40.67 80.91
CA PHE A 7 -19.70 39.99 79.61
C PHE A 7 -19.11 38.58 79.72
N PRO A 8 -19.62 37.57 78.96
CA PRO A 8 -18.83 36.41 78.58
C PRO A 8 -18.30 36.55 77.15
N ALA A 9 -17.06 36.10 76.98
CA ALA A 9 -16.23 36.20 75.79
C ALA A 9 -16.73 35.34 74.61
N ILE A 10 -16.61 35.89 73.41
CA ILE A 10 -16.79 35.16 72.14
C ILE A 10 -15.47 34.42 71.86
N VAL A 11 -15.51 33.09 71.94
CA VAL A 11 -14.43 32.21 71.48
C VAL A 11 -14.69 31.89 70.01
N ILE A 12 -13.87 32.47 69.12
CA ILE A 12 -13.86 32.12 67.69
C ILE A 12 -12.98 30.88 67.52
N THR A 13 -13.63 29.72 67.42
CA THR A 13 -12.97 28.45 67.09
C THR A 13 -12.66 28.43 65.59
N GLY A 14 -11.38 28.54 65.23
CA GLY A 14 -10.92 28.43 63.84
C GLY A 14 -11.13 27.01 63.30
N LEU A 15 -11.93 26.89 62.24
CA LEU A 15 -12.09 25.66 61.47
C LEU A 15 -10.86 25.46 60.59
N LEU A 16 -10.03 24.46 60.91
CA LEU A 16 -8.96 23.97 60.05
C LEU A 16 -9.59 23.23 58.85
N LEU A 17 -9.60 23.88 57.68
CA LEU A 17 -9.90 23.25 56.40
C LEU A 17 -8.73 22.30 56.04
N VAL A 18 -8.92 21.00 56.29
CA VAL A 18 -8.04 19.96 55.76
C VAL A 18 -8.33 19.82 54.26
N GLY A 19 -7.49 20.46 53.45
CA GLY A 19 -7.50 20.28 51.99
C GLY A 19 -7.12 18.85 51.64
N ILE A 20 -8.08 18.08 51.14
CA ILE A 20 -7.85 16.76 50.56
C ILE A 20 -7.22 17.01 49.19
N ASN A 21 -5.89 17.01 49.11
CA ASN A 21 -5.18 16.95 47.85
C ASN A 21 -5.40 15.55 47.25
N SER A 22 -6.41 15.42 46.40
CA SER A 22 -6.57 14.26 45.52
C SER A 22 -5.43 14.24 44.51
N PHE A 23 -4.31 13.63 44.88
CA PHE A 23 -3.29 13.20 43.92
C PHE A 23 -3.90 12.04 43.12
N VAL A 24 -4.58 12.36 42.01
CA VAL A 24 -4.83 11.40 40.95
C VAL A 24 -3.46 11.14 40.32
N SER A 25 -2.77 10.07 40.76
CA SER A 25 -1.65 9.54 40.02
C SER A 25 -2.18 9.14 38.65
N LEU A 26 -1.86 9.96 37.65
CA LEU A 26 -2.00 9.62 36.25
C LEU A 26 -1.02 8.47 35.99
N ILE A 27 -1.48 7.23 36.22
CA ILE A 27 -0.77 6.05 35.74
C ILE A 27 -0.87 6.16 34.22
N ALA A 28 0.19 6.71 33.60
CA ALA A 28 0.36 6.64 32.17
C ALA A 28 0.28 5.15 31.83
N GLN A 29 -0.78 4.74 31.13
CA GLN A 29 -0.84 3.40 30.59
C GLN A 29 0.40 3.23 29.71
N PRO A 30 1.16 2.13 29.87
CA PRO A 30 2.24 1.87 28.95
C PRO A 30 1.63 1.87 27.55
N LYS A 31 2.08 2.79 26.69
CA LYS A 31 1.84 2.67 25.25
C LYS A 31 2.31 1.27 24.92
N SER A 32 1.39 0.37 24.61
CA SER A 32 1.75 -0.91 24.02
C SER A 32 2.60 -0.54 22.81
N ILE A 33 3.86 -0.93 22.85
CA ILE A 33 4.67 -0.96 21.64
C ILE A 33 4.05 -2.09 20.84
N VAL A 34 3.04 -1.75 20.04
CA VAL A 34 2.60 -2.64 18.96
C VAL A 34 3.84 -2.78 18.10
N THR A 35 4.48 -3.94 18.18
CA THR A 35 5.48 -4.32 17.19
C THR A 35 4.76 -4.26 15.86
N VAL A 36 4.98 -3.20 15.09
CA VAL A 36 4.49 -3.12 13.71
C VAL A 36 5.01 -4.37 13.04
N ALA A 37 4.09 -5.19 12.52
CA ALA A 37 4.47 -6.40 11.82
C ALA A 37 5.52 -6.04 10.77
N ASP A 38 6.54 -6.88 10.61
CA ASP A 38 7.63 -6.65 9.68
C ASP A 38 7.11 -6.83 8.25
N VAL A 39 6.54 -5.75 7.70
CA VAL A 39 5.90 -5.72 6.38
C VAL A 39 6.94 -5.34 5.33
N ARG A 40 7.28 -6.28 4.46
CA ARG A 40 8.21 -6.07 3.34
C ARG A 40 7.61 -6.51 2.02
N TYR A 41 8.11 -5.92 0.95
CA TYR A 41 7.86 -6.33 -0.42
C TYR A 41 8.63 -7.62 -0.71
N GLN A 42 7.94 -8.64 -1.22
CA GLN A 42 8.51 -9.95 -1.54
C GLN A 42 8.64 -10.21 -3.04
N GLY A 43 8.13 -9.30 -3.86
CA GLY A 43 8.06 -9.43 -5.30
C GLY A 43 6.85 -10.25 -5.77
N ASN A 44 6.77 -10.42 -7.08
CA ASN A 44 5.68 -10.99 -7.86
C ASN A 44 5.70 -12.52 -7.90
N SER A 45 6.87 -13.15 -7.70
CA SER A 45 7.04 -14.62 -7.77
C SER A 45 6.03 -15.41 -6.93
N ARG A 46 5.72 -14.90 -5.73
CA ARG A 46 4.76 -15.53 -4.79
C ARG A 46 3.33 -15.43 -5.29
N CYS A 47 2.98 -14.34 -5.95
CA CYS A 47 1.68 -14.15 -6.58
C CYS A 47 1.49 -15.15 -7.73
N TYR A 48 2.48 -15.31 -8.62
CA TYR A 48 2.39 -16.26 -9.76
C TYR A 48 2.07 -17.68 -9.35
N ARG A 49 2.68 -18.14 -8.24
CA ARG A 49 2.54 -19.52 -7.79
C ARG A 49 1.07 -19.97 -7.66
N CYS A 50 0.16 -19.04 -7.33
CA CYS A 50 -1.27 -19.33 -7.19
C CYS A 50 -2.15 -18.60 -8.21
N HIS A 51 -1.73 -17.45 -8.73
CA HIS A 51 -2.54 -16.59 -9.60
C HIS A 51 -2.18 -16.69 -11.10
N GLU A 52 -1.54 -17.77 -11.53
CA GLU A 52 -1.25 -18.02 -12.94
C GLU A 52 -2.37 -18.78 -13.66
N GLN A 53 -2.87 -19.85 -13.01
CA GLN A 53 -3.92 -20.70 -13.54
C GLN A 53 -4.61 -21.51 -12.42
N PRO A 54 -5.95 -21.61 -12.42
CA PRO A 54 -6.65 -22.42 -11.43
C PRO A 54 -6.42 -23.92 -11.66
N SER A 55 -6.11 -24.64 -10.58
CA SER A 55 -6.05 -26.10 -10.55
C SER A 55 -7.45 -26.73 -10.62
N GLN A 56 -7.52 -28.05 -10.82
CA GLN A 56 -8.80 -28.75 -10.73
C GLN A 56 -9.39 -28.67 -9.31
N PHE A 57 -8.54 -28.65 -8.29
CA PHE A 57 -8.98 -28.47 -6.90
C PHE A 57 -9.65 -27.11 -6.71
N ASP A 58 -9.07 -26.04 -7.24
CA ASP A 58 -9.63 -24.69 -7.17
C ASP A 58 -11.02 -24.63 -7.81
N ARG A 59 -11.16 -25.21 -9.00
CA ARG A 59 -12.47 -25.30 -9.68
C ARG A 59 -13.48 -26.09 -8.87
N ASN A 60 -13.06 -27.21 -8.27
CA ASN A 60 -13.95 -28.08 -7.49
C ASN A 60 -14.41 -27.43 -6.17
N THR A 61 -13.58 -26.56 -5.57
CA THR A 61 -13.97 -25.82 -4.35
C THR A 61 -14.84 -24.61 -4.65
N GLY A 62 -15.03 -24.25 -5.92
CA GLY A 62 -15.80 -23.08 -6.34
C GLY A 62 -15.08 -21.75 -6.14
N VAL A 63 -13.79 -21.75 -5.75
CA VAL A 63 -13.00 -20.52 -5.53
C VAL A 63 -12.95 -19.64 -6.79
N THR A 64 -12.98 -20.29 -7.95
CA THR A 64 -12.97 -19.63 -9.27
C THR A 64 -14.24 -18.83 -9.57
N SER A 65 -15.28 -18.92 -8.74
CA SER A 65 -16.50 -18.11 -8.87
C SER A 65 -16.34 -16.71 -8.26
N PHE A 66 -15.25 -16.49 -7.51
CA PHE A 66 -14.97 -15.22 -6.82
C PHE A 66 -13.68 -14.53 -7.28
N ILE A 67 -12.65 -15.30 -7.63
CA ILE A 67 -11.35 -14.86 -8.18
C ILE A 67 -11.01 -15.77 -9.35
N GLU A 68 -10.40 -15.26 -10.42
CA GLU A 68 -10.13 -16.08 -11.62
C GLU A 68 -8.92 -17.01 -11.42
N LEU A 69 -8.00 -16.66 -10.50
CA LEU A 69 -6.69 -17.32 -10.34
C LEU A 69 -5.83 -17.25 -11.61
N THR A 70 -6.06 -16.24 -12.45
CA THR A 70 -5.26 -15.92 -13.65
C THR A 70 -4.65 -14.53 -13.58
N GLU A 71 -4.79 -13.84 -12.45
CA GLU A 71 -4.46 -12.42 -12.29
C GLU A 71 -3.01 -12.11 -12.67
N ALA A 72 -2.06 -12.95 -12.25
CA ALA A 72 -0.65 -12.77 -12.56
C ALA A 72 -0.37 -13.05 -14.05
N LYS A 73 -1.04 -14.03 -14.64
CA LYS A 73 -0.95 -14.30 -16.09
C LYS A 73 -1.52 -13.14 -16.92
N ASP A 74 -2.65 -12.58 -16.53
CA ASP A 74 -3.24 -11.44 -17.23
C ASP A 74 -2.37 -10.19 -17.08
N TRP A 75 -1.78 -9.97 -15.90
CA TRP A 75 -0.80 -8.90 -15.67
C TRP A 75 0.41 -9.02 -16.61
N THR A 76 1.06 -10.19 -16.68
CA THR A 76 2.27 -10.36 -17.53
C THR A 76 2.01 -10.16 -19.01
N THR A 77 0.84 -10.59 -19.48
CA THR A 77 0.60 -10.73 -20.92
C THR A 77 -0.20 -9.57 -21.50
N LYS A 78 -0.92 -8.82 -20.66
CA LYS A 78 -1.86 -7.79 -21.13
C LYS A 78 -1.70 -6.45 -20.41
N ASP A 79 -1.12 -6.41 -19.21
CA ASP A 79 -1.03 -5.18 -18.42
C ASP A 79 0.25 -4.39 -18.74
N LYS A 80 0.09 -3.09 -19.03
CA LYS A 80 1.19 -2.18 -19.32
C LYS A 80 2.07 -1.93 -18.10
N HIS A 81 1.53 -2.10 -16.89
CA HIS A 81 2.28 -1.96 -15.64
C HIS A 81 3.48 -2.90 -15.56
N GLY A 82 3.36 -4.14 -16.08
CA GLY A 82 4.48 -5.08 -16.10
C GLY A 82 5.65 -4.64 -16.98
N SER A 83 5.39 -3.86 -18.03
CA SER A 83 6.44 -3.35 -18.93
C SER A 83 6.97 -1.96 -18.53
N ALA A 84 6.57 -1.42 -17.38
CA ALA A 84 6.81 -0.02 -17.04
C ALA A 84 8.31 0.35 -17.00
N LEU A 85 9.17 -0.45 -16.36
CA LEU A 85 10.61 -0.17 -16.31
C LEU A 85 11.28 -0.33 -17.68
N ILE A 86 10.88 -1.37 -18.42
CA ILE A 86 11.45 -1.68 -19.74
C ILE A 86 11.17 -0.56 -20.75
N ASN A 87 10.06 0.16 -20.58
CA ASN A 87 9.79 1.36 -21.38
C ASN A 87 10.87 2.45 -21.18
N ILE A 88 11.51 2.52 -20.01
CA ILE A 88 12.61 3.44 -19.72
C ILE A 88 13.94 2.89 -20.23
N THR A 89 14.24 1.61 -19.97
CA THR A 89 15.57 1.04 -20.22
C THR A 89 15.80 0.62 -21.67
N ASP A 90 14.76 0.14 -22.36
CA ASP A 90 14.94 -0.61 -23.61
C ASP A 90 14.35 0.06 -24.86
N THR A 91 13.45 1.02 -24.70
CA THR A 91 12.86 1.74 -25.85
C THR A 91 13.78 2.86 -26.37
N PRO A 92 13.66 3.25 -27.66
CA PRO A 92 14.40 4.40 -28.20
C PRO A 92 14.14 5.70 -27.44
N LEU A 93 12.88 5.94 -27.03
CA LEU A 93 12.50 7.15 -26.28
C LEU A 93 13.12 7.13 -24.88
N GLY A 94 13.02 6.02 -24.16
CA GLY A 94 13.60 5.86 -22.83
C GLY A 94 15.12 6.08 -22.83
N LYS A 95 15.84 5.42 -23.74
CA LYS A 95 17.29 5.61 -23.93
C LYS A 95 17.67 7.05 -24.26
N GLN A 96 16.88 7.72 -25.10
CA GLN A 96 17.06 9.13 -25.41
C GLN A 96 16.87 10.04 -24.19
N MET A 97 15.84 9.78 -23.38
CA MET A 97 15.58 10.51 -22.15
C MET A 97 16.73 10.35 -21.15
N LEU A 98 17.17 9.12 -20.88
CA LEU A 98 18.29 8.83 -19.99
C LEU A 98 19.57 9.55 -20.46
N THR A 99 19.85 9.55 -21.77
CA THR A 99 20.97 10.28 -22.35
C THR A 99 20.89 11.80 -22.07
N ARG A 100 19.71 12.40 -22.25
CA ARG A 100 19.50 13.85 -22.02
C ARG A 100 19.60 14.22 -20.55
N LEU A 101 19.13 13.33 -19.67
CA LEU A 101 19.20 13.47 -18.22
C LEU A 101 20.58 13.10 -17.65
N LYS A 102 21.48 12.55 -18.49
CA LYS A 102 22.82 12.06 -18.10
C LYS A 102 22.75 10.95 -17.05
N ILE A 103 21.76 10.07 -17.18
CA ILE A 103 21.56 8.91 -16.33
C ILE A 103 22.08 7.68 -17.08
N ASP A 104 22.89 6.86 -16.41
CA ASP A 104 23.27 5.54 -16.92
C ASP A 104 22.12 4.56 -16.70
N ALA A 105 21.72 3.85 -17.76
CA ALA A 105 20.66 2.84 -17.69
C ALA A 105 21.07 1.65 -16.79
N ALA A 106 22.37 1.42 -16.62
CA ALA A 106 22.89 0.37 -15.75
C ALA A 106 22.73 0.69 -14.24
N GLU A 107 22.35 1.93 -13.91
CA GLU A 107 22.18 2.41 -12.53
C GLU A 107 20.72 2.83 -12.28
N ILE A 108 19.77 2.34 -13.09
CA ILE A 108 18.38 2.78 -13.08
C ILE A 108 17.69 2.49 -11.75
N GLU A 109 18.09 1.42 -11.06
CA GLU A 109 17.67 1.06 -9.70
C GLU A 109 17.87 2.17 -8.68
N HIS A 110 18.88 3.02 -8.87
CA HIS A 110 19.23 4.11 -7.96
C HIS A 110 18.55 5.43 -8.35
N GLN A 111 17.75 5.42 -9.41
CA GLN A 111 17.03 6.59 -9.92
C GLN A 111 15.59 6.54 -9.42
N ALA A 112 15.40 6.86 -8.13
CA ALA A 112 14.08 6.90 -7.49
C ALA A 112 13.08 7.75 -8.28
N GLN A 113 13.54 8.83 -8.91
CA GLN A 113 12.73 9.71 -9.76
C GLN A 113 12.14 9.00 -11.01
N CYS A 114 12.66 7.83 -11.37
CA CYS A 114 12.16 6.95 -12.42
C CYS A 114 11.46 5.72 -11.83
N THR A 115 12.11 5.03 -10.89
CA THR A 115 11.66 3.74 -10.36
C THR A 115 10.46 3.85 -9.41
N SER A 116 10.23 5.01 -8.79
CA SER A 116 9.07 5.24 -7.90
C SER A 116 7.73 5.06 -8.63
N CYS A 117 7.68 5.32 -9.94
CA CYS A 117 6.51 5.13 -10.80
C CYS A 117 6.61 3.92 -11.74
N HIS A 118 7.81 3.49 -12.10
CA HIS A 118 8.02 2.49 -13.16
C HIS A 118 8.50 1.12 -12.67
N SER A 119 8.72 0.95 -11.38
CA SER A 119 9.14 -0.32 -10.79
C SER A 119 8.41 -0.59 -9.47
N ASN A 120 8.86 -1.62 -8.75
CA ASN A 120 8.42 -1.91 -7.40
C ASN A 120 9.62 -1.97 -6.44
N GLN A 121 9.32 -1.81 -5.16
CA GLN A 121 10.31 -1.73 -4.10
C GLN A 121 11.15 -3.01 -3.96
N HIS A 122 10.58 -4.20 -4.21
CA HIS A 122 11.33 -5.44 -4.12
C HIS A 122 12.46 -5.48 -5.16
N TRP A 123 12.14 -5.16 -6.42
CA TRP A 123 13.13 -5.12 -7.48
C TRP A 123 14.19 -4.05 -7.23
N VAL A 124 13.81 -2.84 -6.81
CA VAL A 124 14.76 -1.76 -6.48
C VAL A 124 15.73 -2.15 -5.36
N GLU A 125 15.31 -2.98 -4.41
CA GLU A 125 16.19 -3.42 -3.31
C GLU A 125 17.05 -4.65 -3.66
N LYS A 126 16.51 -5.56 -4.47
CA LYS A 126 17.11 -6.89 -4.70
C LYS A 126 17.76 -7.05 -6.06
N HIS A 127 17.36 -6.26 -7.04
CA HIS A 127 17.80 -6.36 -8.43
C HIS A 127 17.56 -7.76 -9.01
N ASP A 128 16.53 -8.45 -8.51
CA ASP A 128 16.13 -9.78 -8.96
C ASP A 128 14.96 -9.63 -9.91
N ASP A 129 15.19 -9.89 -11.20
CA ASP A 129 14.14 -9.87 -12.22
C ASP A 129 13.45 -11.25 -12.39
N TYR A 130 13.74 -12.22 -11.50
CA TYR A 130 13.15 -13.55 -11.57
C TYR A 130 11.88 -13.67 -10.73
N ALA A 131 10.73 -13.62 -11.39
CA ALA A 131 9.45 -13.90 -10.75
C ALA A 131 9.01 -15.38 -10.82
N GLY A 132 9.93 -16.34 -11.00
CA GLY A 132 9.53 -17.72 -11.30
C GLY A 132 9.07 -17.94 -12.76
N LEU A 133 9.23 -16.92 -13.60
CA LEU A 133 8.70 -16.88 -14.97
C LEU A 133 9.78 -17.16 -16.03
N PRO A 134 9.39 -17.66 -17.23
CA PRO A 134 10.33 -17.85 -18.33
C PRO A 134 11.00 -16.55 -18.79
N ASP A 135 12.25 -16.66 -19.26
CA ASP A 135 13.07 -15.50 -19.66
C ASP A 135 12.47 -14.64 -20.79
N ASN A 136 11.56 -15.20 -21.58
CA ASN A 136 10.88 -14.50 -22.66
C ASN A 136 9.70 -13.63 -22.19
N ILE A 137 9.32 -13.69 -20.92
CA ILE A 137 8.34 -12.76 -20.34
C ILE A 137 9.07 -11.47 -19.94
N ILE A 138 8.61 -10.36 -20.48
CA ILE A 138 9.15 -9.02 -20.27
C ILE A 138 8.67 -8.49 -18.90
N GLY A 139 9.59 -7.95 -18.10
CA GLY A 139 9.24 -7.19 -16.90
C GLY A 139 8.66 -8.03 -15.76
N ARG A 140 9.12 -9.29 -15.63
CA ARG A 140 8.60 -10.30 -14.69
C ARG A 140 8.50 -9.76 -13.26
N GLU A 141 9.55 -9.08 -12.81
CA GLU A 141 9.65 -8.48 -11.49
C GLU A 141 10.04 -7.00 -11.56
N SER A 142 10.61 -6.50 -12.65
CA SER A 142 11.09 -5.11 -12.72
C SER A 142 10.02 -4.03 -12.91
N GLY A 143 8.80 -4.39 -13.32
CA GLY A 143 7.71 -3.42 -13.55
C GLY A 143 6.97 -2.98 -12.28
N VAL A 144 5.79 -2.37 -12.49
CA VAL A 144 4.81 -2.09 -11.42
C VAL A 144 4.02 -3.38 -11.15
N THR A 145 4.40 -4.11 -10.10
CA THR A 145 3.91 -5.47 -9.80
C THR A 145 2.70 -5.47 -8.86
N CYS A 146 2.21 -6.66 -8.50
CA CYS A 146 1.07 -6.84 -7.62
C CYS A 146 1.18 -6.03 -6.32
N GLU A 147 2.35 -6.02 -5.69
CA GLU A 147 2.55 -5.33 -4.41
C GLU A 147 2.59 -3.81 -4.56
N SER A 148 2.84 -3.26 -5.76
CA SER A 148 2.73 -1.81 -6.00
C SER A 148 1.29 -1.29 -5.79
N CYS A 149 0.29 -2.16 -5.98
CA CYS A 149 -1.12 -1.85 -5.74
C CYS A 149 -1.63 -2.47 -4.42
N HIS A 150 -1.28 -3.73 -4.17
CA HIS A 150 -1.80 -4.51 -3.02
C HIS A 150 -0.99 -4.34 -1.73
N GLY A 151 0.15 -3.65 -1.79
CA GLY A 151 1.04 -3.41 -0.64
C GLY A 151 2.01 -4.56 -0.36
N PRO A 152 2.93 -4.38 0.61
CA PRO A 152 3.94 -5.38 0.98
C PRO A 152 3.31 -6.67 1.51
N SER A 153 3.65 -7.81 0.89
CA SER A 153 2.95 -9.09 1.11
C SER A 153 3.47 -9.96 2.24
N THR A 154 4.60 -9.64 2.87
CA THR A 154 5.26 -10.54 3.85
C THR A 154 4.33 -11.09 4.92
N GLN A 155 3.34 -10.32 5.37
CA GLN A 155 2.44 -10.73 6.44
C GLN A 155 1.07 -11.23 5.95
N TRP A 156 0.71 -11.04 4.66
CA TRP A 156 -0.57 -11.48 4.12
C TRP A 156 -0.47 -12.52 3.00
N ASP A 157 0.72 -12.79 2.45
CA ASP A 157 0.92 -13.79 1.38
C ASP A 157 0.41 -15.19 1.78
N LEU A 158 0.73 -15.68 2.99
CA LEU A 158 0.21 -16.97 3.42
C LEU A 158 -1.22 -16.87 3.95
N GLU A 159 -1.52 -15.84 4.75
CA GLU A 159 -2.84 -15.68 5.38
C GLU A 159 -3.96 -15.53 4.34
N HIS A 160 -3.71 -14.86 3.21
CA HIS A 160 -4.73 -14.64 2.18
C HIS A 160 -5.16 -15.90 1.43
N SER A 161 -4.36 -16.97 1.51
CA SER A 161 -4.71 -18.26 0.92
C SER A 161 -5.88 -18.94 1.66
N ASP A 162 -6.12 -18.60 2.93
CA ASP A 162 -7.30 -19.06 3.66
C ASP A 162 -8.55 -18.32 3.17
N SER A 163 -9.57 -19.07 2.76
CA SER A 163 -10.87 -18.54 2.35
C SER A 163 -11.49 -17.54 3.34
N ARG A 164 -11.23 -17.70 4.65
CA ARG A 164 -11.71 -16.82 5.72
C ARG A 164 -11.06 -15.45 5.70
N TRP A 165 -9.88 -15.31 5.10
CA TRP A 165 -9.21 -14.00 4.93
C TRP A 165 -10.13 -12.97 4.30
N ARG A 166 -11.01 -13.39 3.39
CA ARG A 166 -11.98 -12.52 2.73
C ARG A 166 -12.88 -11.78 3.73
N LEU A 167 -13.25 -12.43 4.83
CA LEU A 167 -14.14 -11.92 5.87
C LEU A 167 -13.41 -11.10 6.92
N ILE A 168 -12.08 -11.11 6.94
CA ILE A 168 -11.28 -10.32 7.88
C ILE A 168 -11.48 -8.83 7.62
N ASP A 169 -11.60 -8.07 8.70
CA ASP A 169 -11.77 -6.62 8.68
C ASP A 169 -10.63 -5.95 7.87
N PRO A 170 -10.93 -4.99 6.99
CA PRO A 170 -9.91 -4.30 6.19
C PRO A 170 -8.81 -3.64 7.01
N LEU A 171 -9.10 -3.13 8.21
CA LEU A 171 -8.09 -2.53 9.09
C LEU A 171 -7.08 -3.58 9.59
N VAL A 172 -7.54 -4.80 9.86
CA VAL A 172 -6.65 -5.91 10.22
C VAL A 172 -5.78 -6.29 9.02
N LYS A 173 -6.34 -6.34 7.81
CA LYS A 173 -5.56 -6.59 6.59
C LYS A 173 -4.49 -5.51 6.36
N ALA A 174 -4.83 -4.25 6.61
CA ALA A 174 -3.89 -3.13 6.51
C ALA A 174 -2.75 -3.24 7.54
N GLN A 175 -3.00 -3.77 8.74
CA GLN A 175 -1.94 -4.05 9.72
C GLN A 175 -0.96 -5.13 9.26
N HIS A 176 -1.37 -6.01 8.34
CA HIS A 176 -0.50 -6.98 7.67
C HIS A 176 0.16 -6.38 6.41
N GLY A 177 -0.05 -5.10 6.11
CA GLY A 177 0.53 -4.43 4.94
C GLY A 177 -0.30 -4.54 3.66
N MET A 178 -1.53 -5.08 3.72
CA MET A 178 -2.40 -5.15 2.55
C MET A 178 -3.12 -3.81 2.32
N THR A 179 -2.91 -3.21 1.15
CA THR A 179 -3.64 -2.00 0.73
C THR A 179 -5.11 -2.32 0.49
N ASP A 180 -6.02 -1.59 1.14
CA ASP A 180 -7.46 -1.80 0.97
C ASP A 180 -8.00 -1.16 -0.32
N LEU A 181 -7.72 -1.79 -1.45
CA LEU A 181 -8.23 -1.36 -2.75
C LEU A 181 -9.75 -1.52 -2.89
N ARG A 182 -10.48 -2.05 -1.89
CA ARG A 182 -11.97 -2.02 -1.91
C ARG A 182 -12.50 -0.64 -1.49
N ASN A 183 -11.73 0.10 -0.69
CA ASN A 183 -12.04 1.48 -0.37
C ASN A 183 -11.72 2.36 -1.61
N PRO A 184 -12.71 3.06 -2.19
CA PRO A 184 -12.49 3.85 -3.40
C PRO A 184 -11.51 5.00 -3.19
N VAL A 185 -11.43 5.56 -1.97
CA VAL A 185 -10.46 6.62 -1.63
C VAL A 185 -9.04 6.07 -1.69
N VAL A 186 -8.78 4.95 -1.00
CA VAL A 186 -7.45 4.30 -0.98
C VAL A 186 -7.05 3.85 -2.39
N ARG A 187 -7.99 3.32 -3.17
CA ARG A 187 -7.76 2.96 -4.58
C ARG A 187 -7.36 4.18 -5.42
N ALA A 188 -8.11 5.28 -5.31
CA ALA A 188 -7.81 6.53 -6.01
C ALA A 188 -6.42 7.06 -5.62
N GLU A 189 -6.12 7.11 -4.32
CA GLU A 189 -4.81 7.56 -3.81
C GLU A 189 -3.67 6.70 -4.34
N THR A 190 -3.87 5.37 -4.41
CA THR A 190 -2.86 4.43 -4.95
C THR A 190 -2.59 4.72 -6.41
N CYS A 191 -3.62 4.81 -7.27
CA CYS A 191 -3.46 5.08 -8.70
C CYS A 191 -2.89 6.48 -8.95
N PHE A 192 -3.44 7.50 -8.29
CA PHE A 192 -3.09 8.90 -8.52
C PHE A 192 -1.70 9.24 -7.96
N SER A 193 -1.17 8.46 -7.02
CA SER A 193 0.19 8.65 -6.53
C SER A 193 1.22 8.66 -7.66
N CYS A 194 1.01 7.86 -8.73
CA CYS A 194 1.85 7.86 -9.93
C CYS A 194 1.25 8.70 -11.06
N HIS A 195 -0.07 8.59 -11.28
CA HIS A 195 -0.72 9.18 -12.46
C HIS A 195 -1.01 10.68 -12.37
N ILE A 196 -0.98 11.25 -11.16
CA ILE A 196 -1.02 12.69 -10.90
C ILE A 196 0.31 13.12 -10.27
N GLY A 197 0.79 12.31 -9.33
CA GLY A 197 2.06 12.48 -8.64
C GLY A 197 1.89 12.52 -7.12
N ASN A 198 2.97 12.19 -6.41
CA ASN A 198 3.06 12.23 -4.96
C ASN A 198 4.49 12.59 -4.56
N ALA A 199 4.67 13.80 -4.03
CA ALA A 199 5.97 14.31 -3.62
C ALA A 199 6.57 13.56 -2.42
N GLU A 200 5.73 13.08 -1.49
CA GLU A 200 6.18 12.31 -0.32
C GLU A 200 6.73 10.93 -0.70
N GLN A 201 6.33 10.42 -1.87
CA GLN A 201 6.76 9.13 -2.42
C GLN A 201 7.76 9.26 -3.58
N GLU A 202 8.31 10.46 -3.82
CA GLU A 202 9.24 10.74 -4.93
C GLU A 202 8.65 10.41 -6.32
N LYS A 203 7.32 10.46 -6.44
CA LYS A 203 6.56 10.22 -7.68
C LYS A 203 6.21 11.55 -8.33
N VAL A 204 7.22 12.26 -8.82
CA VAL A 204 7.04 13.59 -9.42
C VAL A 204 7.76 13.66 -10.76
N VAL A 205 7.01 14.01 -11.81
CA VAL A 205 7.58 14.29 -13.12
C VAL A 205 8.00 15.76 -13.18
N THR A 206 9.31 16.01 -13.30
CA THR A 206 9.85 17.37 -13.30
C THR A 206 9.86 18.01 -14.70
N HIS A 207 10.11 19.32 -14.77
CA HIS A 207 10.25 20.02 -16.05
C HIS A 207 11.43 19.44 -16.86
N GLU A 208 12.53 19.09 -16.21
CA GLU A 208 13.70 18.47 -16.84
C GLU A 208 13.33 17.13 -17.48
N MET A 209 12.49 16.33 -16.82
CA MET A 209 11.99 15.08 -17.41
C MET A 209 11.12 15.33 -18.64
N TYR A 210 10.21 16.32 -18.59
CA TYR A 210 9.43 16.70 -19.76
C TYR A 210 10.31 17.22 -20.90
N ALA A 211 11.31 18.06 -20.60
CA ALA A 211 12.28 18.54 -21.57
C ALA A 211 13.14 17.41 -22.16
N ALA A 212 13.42 16.36 -21.36
CA ALA A 212 14.11 15.17 -21.82
C ALA A 212 13.24 14.32 -22.75
N GLY A 213 11.92 14.42 -22.67
CA GLY A 213 10.97 13.72 -23.55
C GLY A 213 9.98 12.82 -22.82
N HIS A 214 9.84 12.94 -21.50
CA HIS A 214 8.81 12.21 -20.75
C HIS A 214 7.43 12.53 -21.34
N PRO A 215 6.61 11.53 -21.70
CA PRO A 215 5.26 11.78 -22.18
C PRO A 215 4.44 12.58 -21.14
N PRO A 216 3.56 13.50 -21.54
CA PRO A 216 2.62 14.11 -20.59
C PRO A 216 1.85 13.01 -19.87
N LEU A 217 1.66 13.16 -18.56
CA LEU A 217 0.79 12.24 -17.83
C LEU A 217 -0.62 12.41 -18.41
N PRO A 218 -1.24 11.34 -18.94
CA PRO A 218 -2.58 11.43 -19.50
C PRO A 218 -3.57 11.86 -18.42
N SER A 219 -4.61 12.59 -18.81
CA SER A 219 -5.72 12.89 -17.90
C SER A 219 -6.24 11.60 -17.29
N VAL A 220 -6.31 11.56 -15.96
CA VAL A 220 -6.73 10.38 -15.21
C VAL A 220 -8.14 10.57 -14.67
N GLU A 221 -8.98 9.57 -14.95
CA GLU A 221 -10.28 9.36 -14.33
C GLU A 221 -10.28 7.91 -13.87
N LEU A 222 -10.68 7.66 -12.63
CA LEU A 222 -10.41 6.40 -11.94
C LEU A 222 -11.09 5.23 -12.66
N ASP A 223 -12.37 5.35 -12.97
CA ASP A 223 -13.15 4.26 -13.56
C ASP A 223 -12.67 3.97 -14.99
N ALA A 224 -12.41 5.01 -15.80
CA ALA A 224 -11.90 4.87 -17.16
C ALA A 224 -10.52 4.20 -17.22
N PHE A 225 -9.65 4.42 -16.23
CA PHE A 225 -8.33 3.77 -16.17
C PHE A 225 -8.45 2.32 -15.72
N ILE A 226 -9.31 2.06 -14.73
CA ILE A 226 -9.62 0.70 -14.27
C ILE A 226 -10.17 -0.13 -15.44
N ASP A 227 -11.04 0.43 -16.27
CA ASP A 227 -11.61 -0.24 -17.45
C ASP A 227 -10.58 -0.48 -18.58
N GLN A 228 -9.48 0.27 -18.60
CA GLN A 228 -8.39 0.08 -19.56
C GLN A 228 -7.35 -0.96 -19.11
N MET A 229 -7.33 -1.29 -17.81
CA MET A 229 -6.51 -2.37 -17.30
C MET A 229 -7.17 -3.73 -17.62
N PRO A 230 -6.39 -4.80 -17.82
CA PRO A 230 -6.95 -6.14 -17.83
C PRO A 230 -7.60 -6.39 -16.49
N ALA A 231 -8.92 -6.59 -16.48
CA ALA A 231 -9.64 -6.95 -15.28
C ALA A 231 -9.07 -8.26 -14.75
N HIS A 232 -8.41 -8.17 -13.59
CA HIS A 232 -7.87 -9.30 -12.84
C HIS A 232 -8.60 -9.42 -11.50
N TRP A 233 -9.89 -9.09 -11.51
CA TRP A 233 -10.83 -9.28 -10.41
C TRP A 233 -12.23 -9.48 -10.99
N HIS A 234 -13.12 -10.13 -10.24
CA HIS A 234 -14.54 -10.11 -10.57
C HIS A 234 -15.19 -8.83 -10.02
N SER A 235 -15.98 -8.15 -10.85
CA SER A 235 -16.92 -7.13 -10.37
C SER A 235 -17.99 -7.78 -9.47
N ILE A 236 -18.66 -6.98 -8.63
CA ILE A 236 -19.72 -7.52 -7.77
C ILE A 236 -20.84 -8.19 -8.57
N ASN A 237 -21.12 -7.70 -9.78
CA ASN A 237 -22.13 -8.27 -10.68
C ASN A 237 -21.69 -9.62 -11.28
N ASN A 238 -20.37 -9.86 -11.36
CA ASN A 238 -19.79 -11.09 -11.90
C ASN A 238 -19.45 -12.11 -10.81
N LYS A 239 -19.38 -11.67 -9.54
CA LYS A 239 -19.23 -12.57 -8.40
C LYS A 239 -20.54 -13.33 -8.21
N GLN A 240 -20.47 -14.65 -8.28
CA GLN A 240 -21.60 -15.47 -7.89
C GLN A 240 -21.70 -15.49 -6.36
N ASP A 241 -22.92 -15.65 -5.84
CA ASP A 241 -23.14 -15.78 -4.40
C ASP A 241 -22.29 -16.94 -3.87
N PHE A 242 -21.45 -16.62 -2.89
CA PHE A 242 -20.72 -17.61 -2.13
C PHE A 242 -21.68 -18.18 -1.08
N VAL A 243 -22.08 -19.44 -1.24
CA VAL A 243 -22.75 -20.23 -0.18
C VAL A 243 -21.70 -20.95 0.64
#